data_AF-A0A1Y1K4F1-F1
#
_entry.id   AF-A0A1Y1K4F1-F1
#
_cell.length_a   1.000
_cell.length_b   1.000
_cell.length_c   1.000
_cell.angle_alpha   90.00
_cell.angle_beta   90.00
_cell.angle_gamma   90.00
#
_symmetry.space_group_name_H-M   'P 1'
#
loop_
_entity.id
_entity.type
_entity.pdbx_description
1 polymer ?
#
loop_
_entity_poly.entity_id
_entity_poly.type
_entity_poly.pdbx_seq_one_letter_code
_entity_poly.pdbx_strand_id
1 'polypeptide(L)'
;VAARALFFIEAEPPVSRVCLVFVGMADVSSCEILKKFKTGKPRRVEKGEQIGMFHHGGSTHCVVFRKGIKIDFVPEARPETASEKNLMLRAKLGTVTEI
;
A
#
# COMPACT_ATOMS: atom_id res chain seq x y z
N VAL A 1 1.03 -20.50 -7.89
CA VAL A 1 1.79 -19.75 -6.85
C VAL A 1 1.45 -18.27 -7.00
N ALA A 2 1.13 -17.53 -5.92
CA ALA A 2 0.84 -16.11 -5.99
C ALA A 2 2.14 -15.26 -6.03
N ALA A 3 2.32 -14.44 -7.06
CA ALA A 3 3.43 -13.49 -7.13
C ALA A 3 3.24 -12.36 -6.10
N ARG A 4 4.34 -11.88 -5.50
CA ARG A 4 4.30 -10.82 -4.48
C ARG A 4 5.38 -9.78 -4.75
N ALA A 5 5.04 -8.51 -4.61
CA ALA A 5 5.98 -7.39 -4.63
C ALA A 5 5.84 -6.58 -3.34
N LEU A 6 6.96 -6.34 -2.65
CA LEU A 6 7.00 -5.59 -1.40
C LEU A 6 7.70 -4.25 -1.63
N PHE A 7 7.04 -3.17 -1.24
CA PHE A 7 7.61 -1.82 -1.28
C PHE A 7 7.80 -1.34 0.16
N PHE A 8 9.05 -1.25 0.60
CA PHE A 8 9.40 -0.60 1.86
C PHE A 8 9.62 0.89 1.59
N ILE A 9 8.82 1.73 2.25
CA ILE A 9 8.85 3.18 2.09
C ILE A 9 9.26 3.77 3.44
N GLU A 10 10.39 4.49 3.45
CA GLU A 10 10.74 5.40 4.54
C GLU A 10 9.97 6.71 4.34
N ALA A 11 9.19 7.07 5.34
CA ALA A 11 8.43 8.29 5.43
C ALA A 11 8.90 9.12 6.63
N GLU A 12 8.58 10.40 6.64
CA GLU A 12 8.82 11.24 7.80
C GLU A 12 7.93 10.79 8.99
N PRO A 13 8.33 11.07 10.24
CA PRO A 13 7.45 10.90 11.40
C PRO A 13 6.10 11.61 11.16
N PRO A 14 4.99 11.07 11.68
CA PRO A 14 4.90 9.94 12.61
C PRO A 14 4.78 8.54 11.96
N VAL A 15 4.70 8.44 10.62
CA VAL A 15 4.52 7.14 9.93
C VAL A 15 5.83 6.33 9.90
N SER A 16 6.97 7.02 9.73
CA SER A 16 8.34 6.47 9.70
C SER A 16 8.61 5.39 8.65
N ARG A 17 8.07 4.17 8.79
CA ARG A 17 8.21 3.12 7.77
C ARG A 17 6.89 2.41 7.55
N VAL A 18 6.52 2.30 6.29
CA VAL A 18 5.36 1.53 5.83
C VAL A 18 5.82 0.51 4.80
N CYS A 19 5.20 -0.67 4.79
CA CYS A 19 5.38 -1.68 3.77
C CYS A 19 4.08 -1.84 3.00
N LEU A 20 4.12 -1.64 1.69
CA LEU A 20 3.03 -1.98 0.79
C LEU A 20 3.32 -3.35 0.17
N VAL A 21 2.37 -4.27 0.32
CA VAL A 21 2.45 -5.63 -0.21
C VAL A 21 1.45 -5.75 -1.35
N PHE A 22 1.96 -5.96 -2.56
CA PHE A 22 1.19 -6.33 -3.73
C PHE A 22 1.14 -7.85 -3.83
N VAL A 23 -0.04 -8.41 -4.09
CA VAL A 23 -0.28 -9.85 -4.22
C VAL A 23 -1.05 -10.11 -5.51
N GLY A 24 -0.42 -10.76 -6.47
CA GLY A 24 -1.11 -11.30 -7.66
C GLY A 24 -1.82 -12.59 -7.29
N MET A 25 -3.15 -12.63 -7.40
CA MET A 25 -3.94 -13.84 -7.16
C MET A 25 -4.52 -14.37 -8.48
N ALA A 26 -4.74 -15.69 -8.56
CA ALA A 26 -5.04 -16.43 -9.79
C ALA A 26 -3.86 -16.55 -10.78
N ASP A 27 -3.89 -17.59 -11.62
CA ASP A 27 -2.74 -18.10 -12.38
C ASP A 27 -2.14 -17.12 -13.40
N VAL A 28 -2.84 -16.03 -13.73
CA VAL A 28 -2.39 -15.01 -14.69
C VAL A 28 -2.04 -13.67 -14.04
N SER A 29 -2.27 -13.48 -12.74
CA SER A 29 -2.02 -12.19 -12.10
C SER A 29 -0.55 -12.04 -11.69
N SER A 30 0.08 -10.95 -12.15
CA SER A 30 1.46 -10.62 -11.79
C SER A 30 1.57 -9.23 -11.20
N CYS A 31 2.61 -9.01 -10.39
CA CYS A 31 2.95 -7.71 -9.82
C CYS A 31 4.19 -7.16 -10.53
N GLU A 32 4.08 -5.98 -11.13
CA GLU A 32 5.22 -5.28 -11.71
C GLU A 32 5.71 -4.19 -10.78
N ILE A 33 7.03 -4.17 -10.56
CA ILE A 33 7.75 -3.05 -9.95
C ILE A 33 8.36 -2.22 -11.09
N LEU A 34 8.15 -0.89 -11.08
CA LEU A 34 8.70 -0.03 -12.13
C LEU A 34 10.23 -0.13 -12.19
N LYS A 35 10.77 -0.09 -13.42
CA LYS A 35 12.21 -0.25 -13.70
C LYS A 35 13.12 0.63 -12.85
N LYS A 36 12.73 1.87 -12.56
CA LYS A 36 13.52 2.81 -11.73
C LYS A 36 13.80 2.28 -10.31
N PHE A 37 12.89 1.47 -9.75
CA PHE A 37 13.00 0.87 -8.42
C PHE A 37 13.69 -0.50 -8.43
N LYS A 38 13.90 -1.11 -9.60
CA LYS A 38 14.62 -2.40 -9.75
C LYS A 38 16.15 -2.26 -9.72
N THR A 39 16.67 -1.08 -9.42
CA THR A 39 18.10 -0.75 -9.51
C THR A 39 18.92 -1.19 -8.29
N GLY A 40 18.31 -1.88 -7.32
CA GLY A 40 18.97 -2.37 -6.11
C GLY A 40 19.32 -1.29 -5.08
N LYS A 41 18.99 -0.02 -5.35
CA LYS A 41 19.20 1.11 -4.43
C LYS A 41 17.86 1.76 -4.09
N PRO A 42 17.68 2.26 -2.85
CA PRO A 42 16.53 3.09 -2.51
C PRO A 42 16.43 4.30 -3.45
N ARG A 43 15.19 4.68 -3.79
CA ARG A 43 14.88 5.85 -4.59
C ARG A 43 13.78 6.64 -3.90
N ARG A 44 13.84 7.97 -4.03
CA ARG A 44 12.76 8.85 -3.58
C ARG A 44 11.49 8.52 -4.35
N VAL A 45 10.36 8.59 -3.66
CA VAL A 45 9.02 8.51 -4.23
C VAL A 45 8.18 9.66 -3.70
N GLU A 46 7.32 10.22 -4.54
CA GLU A 46 6.40 11.30 -4.18
C GLU A 46 4.95 10.79 -4.02
N LYS A 47 4.14 11.53 -3.27
CA LYS A 47 2.74 11.15 -3.02
C LYS A 47 1.94 11.13 -4.32
N GLY A 48 1.50 9.93 -4.72
CA GLY A 48 0.73 9.71 -5.95
C GLY A 48 1.60 9.32 -7.14
N GLU A 49 2.91 9.20 -6.95
CA GLU A 49 3.80 8.65 -7.98
C GLU A 49 3.53 7.16 -8.18
N GLN A 50 3.43 6.74 -9.44
CA GLN A 50 3.31 5.33 -9.78
C GLN A 50 4.59 4.58 -9.38
N ILE A 51 4.41 3.44 -8.70
CA ILE A 51 5.50 2.57 -8.22
C ILE A 51 5.52 1.19 -8.88
N GLY A 52 4.40 0.80 -9.46
CA GLY A 52 4.18 -0.51 -10.05
C GLY A 52 2.74 -0.64 -10.53
N MET A 53 2.38 -1.85 -10.94
CA MET A 53 1.01 -2.18 -11.33
C MET A 53 0.74 -3.68 -11.21
N PHE A 54 -0.55 -4.02 -11.24
CA PHE A 54 -1.02 -5.39 -11.39
C PHE A 54 -1.37 -5.68 -12.84
N HIS A 55 -1.18 -6.92 -13.27
CA HIS A 55 -1.61 -7.41 -14.59
C HIS A 55 -2.78 -8.39 -14.45
N HIS A 56 -3.68 -8.42 -15.44
CA HIS A 56 -4.76 -9.41 -15.63
C HIS A 56 -5.87 -9.53 -14.55
N GLY A 57 -5.94 -8.61 -13.58
CA GLY A 57 -7.00 -8.61 -12.55
C GLY A 57 -6.76 -9.66 -11.45
N GLY A 58 -7.73 -9.82 -10.54
CA GLY A 58 -7.65 -10.81 -9.44
C GLY A 58 -6.57 -10.54 -8.40
N SER A 59 -5.98 -9.35 -8.36
CA SER A 59 -4.93 -8.98 -7.40
C SER A 59 -5.50 -8.34 -6.14
N THR A 60 -4.71 -8.36 -5.07
CA THR A 60 -5.00 -7.65 -3.83
C THR A 60 -3.75 -6.94 -3.32
N HIS A 61 -3.93 -6.10 -2.31
CA HIS A 61 -2.84 -5.39 -1.65
C HIS A 61 -3.09 -5.30 -0.14
N CYS A 62 -2.00 -5.10 0.60
CA CYS A 62 -2.02 -4.85 2.04
C CYS A 62 -1.02 -3.75 2.37
N VAL A 63 -1.39 -2.83 3.27
CA VAL A 63 -0.49 -1.82 3.83
C VAL A 63 -0.17 -2.22 5.26
N VAL A 64 1.11 -2.37 5.56
CA VAL A 64 1.63 -2.82 6.85
C VAL A 64 2.40 -1.68 7.52
N PHE A 65 2.02 -1.38 8.75
CA PHE A 65 2.68 -0.36 9.59
C PHE A 65 3.56 -1.03 10.64
N ARG A 66 4.59 -0.31 11.13
CA ARG A 66 5.39 -0.80 12.26
C ARG A 66 4.51 -1.02 13.49
N LYS A 67 4.85 -2.03 14.29
CA LYS A 67 4.21 -2.27 15.60
C LYS A 67 4.26 -0.98 16.43
N GLY A 68 3.14 -0.61 17.03
CA GLY A 68 2.99 0.59 17.85
C GLY A 68 2.42 1.80 17.13
N ILE A 69 2.40 1.82 15.78
CA ILE A 69 1.70 2.86 15.03
C ILE A 69 0.18 2.64 15.20
N LYS A 70 -0.49 3.61 15.82
CA LYS A 70 -1.95 3.66 15.92
C LYS A 70 -2.49 4.54 14.79
N ILE A 71 -3.51 4.05 14.10
CA ILE A 71 -4.18 4.80 13.02
C ILE A 71 -5.63 4.93 13.40
N ASP A 72 -6.09 6.17 13.53
CA ASP A 72 -7.51 6.48 13.60
C ASP A 72 -8.06 6.55 12.17
N PHE A 73 -8.67 5.45 11.74
CA PHE A 73 -9.28 5.33 10.41
C PHE A 73 -10.59 6.11 10.35
N VAL A 74 -10.80 6.82 9.23
CA VAL A 74 -12.11 7.41 8.94
C VAL A 74 -13.17 6.30 8.90
N PRO A 75 -14.43 6.58 9.29
CA PRO A 75 -15.46 5.55 9.38
C PRO A 75 -15.57 4.68 8.13
N GLU A 76 -15.46 5.24 6.93
CA GLU A 76 -15.58 4.52 5.66
C GLU A 76 -14.36 3.65 5.32
N ALA A 77 -13.23 3.82 6.00
CA ALA A 77 -12.01 3.05 5.78
C ALA A 77 -11.84 1.90 6.79
N ARG A 78 -12.75 1.76 7.76
CA ARG A 78 -12.68 0.69 8.76
C ARG A 78 -13.08 -0.64 8.12
N PRO A 79 -12.43 -1.77 8.47
CA PRO A 79 -12.77 -3.08 7.91
C PRO A 79 -14.25 -3.46 8.04
N GLU A 80 -14.91 -3.00 9.11
CA GLU A 80 -16.32 -3.28 9.41
C GLU A 80 -17.31 -2.58 8.46
N THR A 81 -16.91 -1.47 7.86
CA THR A 81 -17.78 -0.56 7.08
C THR A 81 -17.25 -0.29 5.67
N ALA A 82 -16.06 -0.79 5.33
CA ALA A 82 -15.39 -0.55 4.05
C ALA A 82 -16.17 -1.05 2.82
N SER A 83 -17.12 -1.98 3.00
CA SER A 83 -17.99 -2.47 1.93
C SER A 83 -19.22 -1.60 1.67
N GLU A 84 -19.55 -0.67 2.55
CA GLU A 84 -20.79 0.12 2.45
C GLU A 84 -20.68 1.26 1.44
N LYS A 85 -19.48 1.85 1.32
CA LYS A 85 -19.25 3.01 0.46
C LYS A 85 -17.84 3.01 -0.11
N ASN A 86 -17.74 3.19 -1.43
CA ASN A 86 -16.45 3.39 -2.08
C ASN A 86 -15.82 4.72 -1.65
N LEU A 87 -14.55 4.66 -1.25
CA LEU A 87 -13.72 5.84 -1.04
C LEU A 87 -13.15 6.33 -2.37
N MET A 88 -13.12 7.65 -2.55
CA MET A 88 -12.49 8.26 -3.70
C MET A 88 -10.97 8.02 -3.71
N LEU A 89 -10.38 7.95 -4.90
CA LEU A 89 -8.93 7.89 -5.04
C LEU A 89 -8.28 9.08 -4.34
N ARG A 90 -7.24 8.82 -3.55
CA ARG A 90 -6.51 9.81 -2.73
C ARG A 90 -7.33 10.42 -1.58
N ALA A 91 -8.51 9.89 -1.26
CA ALA A 91 -9.24 10.25 -0.06
C ALA A 91 -8.43 9.94 1.22
N LYS A 92 -8.76 10.63 2.31
CA LYS A 92 -8.17 10.35 3.63
C LYS A 92 -8.62 8.96 4.09
N LEU A 93 -7.67 8.10 4.46
CA LEU A 93 -7.95 6.79 5.06
C LEU A 93 -7.91 6.85 6.59
N GLY A 94 -7.02 7.66 7.16
CA GLY A 94 -6.87 7.79 8.59
C GLY A 94 -5.78 8.77 8.96
N THR A 95 -5.59 8.97 10.26
CA THR A 95 -4.53 9.80 10.82
C THR A 95 -3.71 8.94 11.76
N VAL A 96 -2.38 9.02 11.69
CA VAL A 96 -1.55 8.43 12.75
C VAL A 96 -1.76 9.24 14.01
N THR A 97 -2.10 8.56 15.10
CA THR A 97 -2.22 9.17 16.42
C THR A 97 -0.96 8.89 17.23
N GLU A 98 -0.49 9.87 17.99
CA GLU A 98 0.58 9.66 18.96
C GLU A 98 0.10 8.70 20.06
N ILE A 99 1.04 7.96 20.66
CA ILE A 99 0.77 7.01 21.75
C ILE A 99 0.44 7.78 23.03
#